data_AF-A0A1H9TGX8-F1
#
_entry.id   AF-A0A1H9TGX8-F1
#
_cell.length_a   1.000
_cell.length_b   1.000
_cell.length_c   1.000
_cell.angle_alpha   90.00
_cell.angle_beta   90.00
_cell.angle_gamma   90.00
#
_symmetry.space_group_name_H-M   'P 1'
#
loop_
_entity.id
_entity.type
_entity.pdbx_description
1 polymer ?
#
loop_
_entity_poly.entity_id
_entity_poly.type
_entity_poly.pdbx_seq_one_letter_code
_entity_poly.pdbx_strand_id
1 'polypeptide(L)'
;MRGAIRWMRDLPARMALRCTNMRIINRRLESGHAKSLARHEGKAPKLSGIDLEIVEGLRRDGIFVTNLTALGLPGSDAMLAAARMVGDAFSVEARRQSADGAMLTIAPPASVASRPAIFAWGLHERLLDIVEAYLGVPVGYDGVNLIYTVSGGQEAGPRRWHRDWEDRRTIKIGIYCNDVAAGGGPFQLIRRRDPTQGGPHGYHYSLADNNMLTEKLGADYGQDIVSCEGPAGTVFFCETALHFHRGEPAVHADRQALFHSYFARIPRHPFLCERSGLSRRQISNLVETLNLRQRASACWRRDLPWLVRLIPPARI
;
A
#
# COMPACT_ATOMS: atom_id res chain seq x y z
N MET A 1 -1.21 12.57 28.14
CA MET A 1 -2.64 12.42 27.74
C MET A 1 -2.87 12.02 26.27
N ARG A 2 -2.15 12.54 25.26
CA ARG A 2 -2.40 12.20 23.83
C ARG A 2 -2.20 10.70 23.48
N GLY A 3 -1.25 10.02 24.12
CA GLY A 3 -0.98 8.59 23.90
C GLY A 3 -2.07 7.64 24.42
N ALA A 4 -2.64 7.91 25.61
CA ALA A 4 -3.70 7.09 26.20
C ALA A 4 -5.03 7.20 25.42
N ILE A 5 -5.35 8.38 24.90
CA ILE A 5 -6.53 8.62 24.05
C ILE A 5 -6.39 7.93 22.69
N ARG A 6 -5.19 7.92 22.10
CA ARG A 6 -4.90 7.16 20.86
C ARG A 6 -4.99 5.65 21.09
N TRP A 7 -4.47 5.16 22.22
CA TRP A 7 -4.55 3.73 22.60
C TRP A 7 -5.99 3.22 22.73
N MET A 8 -6.88 3.97 23.39
CA MET A 8 -8.30 3.59 23.51
C MET A 8 -9.06 3.62 22.18
N ARG A 9 -8.68 4.54 21.27
CA ARG A 9 -9.34 4.69 19.96
C ARG A 9 -9.07 3.54 18.99
N ASP A 10 -7.87 2.94 19.05
CA ASP A 10 -7.52 1.78 18.21
C ASP A 10 -7.90 0.43 18.85
N LEU A 11 -8.41 0.43 20.09
CA LEU A 11 -8.76 -0.77 20.82
C LEU A 11 -9.70 -1.70 20.03
N PRO A 12 -10.76 -1.22 19.35
CA PRO A 12 -11.64 -2.09 18.57
C PRO A 12 -10.91 -2.83 17.45
N ALA A 13 -10.06 -2.13 16.69
CA ALA A 13 -9.28 -2.71 15.61
C ALA A 13 -8.24 -3.73 16.14
N ARG A 14 -7.60 -3.43 17.28
CA ARG A 14 -6.64 -4.36 17.92
C ARG A 14 -7.32 -5.61 18.47
N MET A 15 -8.48 -5.46 19.10
CA MET A 15 -9.29 -6.60 19.56
C MET A 15 -9.76 -7.43 18.37
N ALA A 16 -10.23 -6.79 17.30
CA ALA A 16 -10.59 -7.48 16.07
C ALA A 16 -9.41 -8.27 15.48
N LEU A 17 -8.22 -7.67 15.41
CA LEU A 17 -7.00 -8.37 14.97
C LEU A 17 -6.72 -9.62 15.83
N ARG A 18 -6.74 -9.47 17.17
CA ARG A 18 -6.55 -10.62 18.10
C ARG A 18 -7.60 -11.70 17.87
N CYS A 19 -8.87 -11.34 17.75
CA CYS A 19 -9.95 -12.28 17.46
C CYS A 19 -9.74 -12.98 16.12
N THR A 20 -9.36 -12.27 15.06
CA THR A 20 -9.11 -12.88 13.75
C THR A 20 -7.96 -13.89 13.78
N ASN A 21 -6.98 -13.70 14.66
CA ASN A 21 -5.86 -14.64 14.86
C ASN A 21 -6.22 -15.85 15.75
N MET A 22 -7.37 -15.86 16.44
CA MET A 22 -7.80 -17.04 17.20
C MET A 22 -7.95 -18.24 16.26
N ARG A 23 -7.37 -19.39 16.61
CA ARG A 23 -7.23 -20.58 15.75
C ARG A 23 -8.49 -20.94 14.94
N ILE A 24 -9.66 -20.94 15.58
CA ILE A 24 -10.93 -21.30 14.94
C ILE A 24 -11.37 -20.24 13.92
N ILE A 25 -11.27 -18.96 14.29
CA ILE A 25 -11.64 -17.84 13.42
C ILE A 25 -10.66 -17.75 12.25
N ASN A 26 -9.36 -17.85 12.53
CA ASN A 26 -8.31 -17.84 11.52
C ASN A 26 -8.54 -18.94 10.47
N ARG A 27 -8.77 -20.18 10.90
CA ARG A 27 -9.05 -21.31 9.99
C ARG A 27 -10.27 -21.05 9.11
N ARG A 28 -11.34 -20.47 9.66
CA ARG A 28 -12.54 -20.10 8.88
C ARG A 28 -12.24 -19.03 7.84
N LEU A 29 -11.48 -18.00 8.23
CA LEU A 29 -11.08 -16.91 7.33
C LEU A 29 -10.15 -17.42 6.20
N GLU A 30 -9.21 -18.32 6.51
CA GLU A 30 -8.35 -18.97 5.50
C GLU A 30 -9.16 -19.87 4.56
N SER A 31 -10.07 -20.69 5.09
CA SER A 31 -10.95 -21.53 4.26
C SER A 31 -11.88 -20.70 3.36
N GLY A 32 -12.43 -19.59 3.89
CA GLY A 32 -13.23 -18.66 3.11
C GLY A 32 -12.43 -18.02 1.96
N HIS A 33 -11.18 -17.64 2.23
CA HIS A 33 -10.30 -17.09 1.21
C HIS A 33 -9.92 -18.14 0.15
N ALA A 34 -9.58 -19.37 0.55
CA ALA A 34 -9.32 -20.48 -0.37
C ALA A 34 -10.51 -20.78 -1.29
N LYS A 35 -11.74 -20.75 -0.77
CA LYS A 35 -12.96 -20.85 -1.59
C LYS A 35 -13.12 -19.67 -2.56
N SER A 36 -12.67 -18.48 -2.17
CA SER A 36 -12.70 -17.31 -3.05
C SER A 36 -11.72 -17.47 -4.21
N LEU A 37 -10.49 -17.93 -3.93
CA LEU A 37 -9.49 -18.25 -4.94
C LEU A 37 -10.03 -19.30 -5.93
N ALA A 38 -10.53 -20.43 -5.43
CA ALA A 38 -11.08 -21.49 -6.29
C ALA A 38 -12.27 -21.03 -7.16
N ARG A 39 -13.14 -20.14 -6.65
CA ARG A 39 -14.26 -19.59 -7.45
C ARG A 39 -13.82 -18.58 -8.51
N HIS A 40 -12.65 -17.98 -8.33
CA HIS A 40 -12.08 -16.99 -9.23
C HIS A 40 -11.05 -17.61 -10.19
N GLU A 41 -10.60 -18.83 -9.91
CA GLU A 41 -9.83 -19.65 -10.84
C GLU A 41 -10.53 -19.72 -12.20
N GLY A 42 -9.76 -19.51 -13.28
CA GLY A 42 -10.28 -19.42 -14.65
C GLY A 42 -11.00 -18.12 -15.02
N LYS A 43 -11.27 -17.22 -14.06
CA LYS A 43 -11.80 -15.86 -14.30
C LYS A 43 -10.72 -14.78 -14.26
N ALA A 44 -9.51 -15.14 -13.87
CA ALA A 44 -8.38 -14.23 -13.81
C ALA A 44 -8.12 -13.62 -15.21
N PRO A 45 -7.79 -12.32 -15.28
CA PRO A 45 -7.42 -11.65 -16.52
C PRO A 45 -6.26 -12.37 -17.22
N LYS A 46 -6.34 -12.49 -18.55
CA LYS A 46 -5.24 -13.00 -19.37
C LYS A 46 -4.26 -11.86 -19.63
N LEU A 47 -3.09 -11.93 -19.01
CA LEU A 47 -2.05 -10.91 -19.15
C LEU A 47 -1.04 -11.30 -20.24
N SER A 48 -0.41 -10.29 -20.83
CA SER A 48 0.66 -10.45 -21.82
C SER A 48 1.65 -9.28 -21.74
N GLY A 49 2.84 -9.43 -22.33
CA GLY A 49 3.89 -8.42 -22.31
C GLY A 49 4.25 -7.98 -20.89
N ILE A 50 4.44 -6.68 -20.70
CA ILE A 50 4.86 -6.10 -19.41
C ILE A 50 3.90 -6.42 -18.26
N ASP A 51 2.61 -6.61 -18.51
CA ASP A 51 1.64 -6.92 -17.45
C ASP A 51 1.90 -8.30 -16.83
N LEU A 52 2.26 -9.28 -17.67
CA LEU A 52 2.66 -10.60 -17.22
C LEU A 52 4.02 -10.54 -16.51
N GLU A 53 4.98 -9.77 -17.04
CA GLU A 53 6.29 -9.58 -16.42
C GLU A 53 6.19 -8.96 -15.03
N ILE A 54 5.27 -8.00 -14.82
CA ILE A 54 4.99 -7.41 -13.50
C ILE A 54 4.52 -8.48 -12.53
N VAL A 55 3.55 -9.31 -12.92
CA VAL A 55 3.01 -10.35 -12.04
C VAL A 55 4.08 -11.40 -11.71
N GLU A 56 4.86 -11.84 -12.69
CA GLU A 56 5.95 -12.79 -12.46
C GLU A 56 7.09 -12.19 -11.61
N GLY A 57 7.41 -10.91 -11.80
CA GLY A 57 8.34 -10.18 -10.95
C GLY A 57 7.88 -10.09 -9.50
N LEU A 58 6.60 -9.75 -9.27
CA LEU A 58 6.01 -9.76 -7.94
C LEU A 58 6.05 -11.16 -7.29
N ARG A 59 5.78 -12.22 -8.06
CA ARG A 59 5.82 -13.61 -7.55
C ARG A 59 7.22 -14.02 -7.13
N ARG A 60 8.21 -13.70 -7.97
CA ARG A 60 9.63 -14.06 -7.79
C ARG A 60 10.31 -13.21 -6.72
N ASP A 61 10.21 -11.89 -6.83
CA ASP A 61 11.03 -10.94 -6.07
C ASP A 61 10.23 -10.13 -5.04
N GLY A 62 8.89 -10.17 -5.10
CA GLY A 62 8.04 -9.31 -4.28
C GLY A 62 7.97 -7.86 -4.79
N ILE A 63 8.73 -7.52 -5.83
CA ILE A 63 8.80 -6.18 -6.41
C ILE A 63 9.10 -6.23 -7.91
N PHE A 64 8.56 -5.29 -8.67
CA PHE A 64 8.90 -5.05 -10.07
C PHE A 64 8.99 -3.55 -10.35
N VAL A 65 10.10 -3.10 -10.93
CA VAL A 65 10.37 -1.69 -11.21
C VAL A 65 10.29 -1.44 -12.71
N THR A 66 9.58 -0.37 -13.10
CA THR A 66 9.37 0.08 -14.47
C THR A 66 9.17 1.61 -14.48
N ASN A 67 8.56 2.17 -15.51
CA ASN A 67 8.23 3.60 -15.59
C ASN A 67 6.91 3.84 -16.33
N LEU A 68 6.39 5.07 -16.23
CA LEU A 68 5.12 5.46 -16.85
C LEU A 68 5.13 5.30 -18.37
N THR A 69 6.27 5.53 -19.04
CA THR A 69 6.41 5.36 -20.49
C THR A 69 6.25 3.90 -20.91
N ALA A 70 6.93 2.99 -20.22
CA ALA A 70 6.85 1.54 -20.48
C ALA A 70 5.47 0.97 -20.12
N LEU A 71 4.82 1.50 -19.08
CA LEU A 71 3.43 1.17 -18.79
C LEU A 71 2.49 1.70 -19.87
N GLY A 72 2.70 2.90 -20.42
CA GLY A 72 1.88 3.45 -21.50
C GLY A 72 0.40 3.62 -21.13
N LEU A 73 0.08 3.84 -19.85
CA LEU A 73 -1.30 4.03 -19.41
C LEU A 73 -1.81 5.44 -19.76
N PRO A 74 -2.99 5.58 -20.37
CA PRO A 74 -3.61 6.89 -20.63
C PRO A 74 -3.74 7.73 -19.36
N GLY A 75 -3.51 9.04 -19.48
CA GLY A 75 -3.64 9.98 -18.37
C GLY A 75 -2.47 9.98 -17.38
N SER A 76 -1.40 9.21 -17.63
CA SER A 76 -0.20 9.19 -16.78
C SER A 76 0.45 10.57 -16.63
N ASP A 77 0.58 11.34 -17.72
CA ASP A 77 1.17 12.68 -17.67
C ASP A 77 0.32 13.65 -16.85
N ALA A 78 -1.01 13.63 -17.04
CA ALA A 78 -1.95 14.46 -16.29
C ALA A 78 -1.96 14.11 -14.80
N MET A 79 -1.90 12.81 -14.48
CA MET A 79 -1.77 12.32 -13.11
C MET A 79 -0.46 12.82 -12.48
N LEU A 80 0.67 12.64 -13.15
CA LEU A 80 1.99 13.01 -12.63
C LEU A 80 2.09 14.53 -12.42
N ALA A 81 1.60 15.33 -13.38
CA ALA A 81 1.55 16.78 -13.25
C ALA A 81 0.68 17.22 -12.06
N ALA A 82 -0.51 16.63 -11.91
CA ALA A 82 -1.38 16.93 -10.77
C ALA A 82 -0.75 16.55 -9.43
N ALA A 83 -0.05 15.41 -9.37
CA ALA A 83 0.65 14.96 -8.18
C ALA A 83 1.78 15.93 -7.79
N ARG A 84 2.61 16.35 -8.75
CA ARG A 84 3.64 17.38 -8.53
C ARG A 84 3.05 18.67 -7.98
N MET A 85 1.97 19.18 -8.57
CA MET A 85 1.30 20.39 -8.08
C MET A 85 0.85 20.25 -6.61
N VAL A 86 0.32 19.08 -6.22
CA VAL A 86 -0.08 18.82 -4.84
C VAL A 86 1.13 18.72 -3.91
N GLY A 87 2.19 18.02 -4.35
CA GLY A 87 3.44 17.88 -3.59
C GLY A 87 4.13 19.22 -3.35
N ASP A 88 4.23 20.05 -4.39
CA ASP A 88 4.88 21.36 -4.33
C ASP A 88 4.12 22.31 -3.41
N ALA A 89 2.79 22.36 -3.51
CA ALA A 89 1.93 23.13 -2.63
C ALA A 89 2.00 22.66 -1.17
N PHE A 90 2.25 21.37 -0.93
CA PHE A 90 2.38 20.80 0.40
C PHE A 90 3.79 20.93 1.00
N SER A 91 4.81 21.25 0.19
CA SER A 91 6.21 21.16 0.57
C SER A 91 6.59 21.97 1.82
N VAL A 92 6.06 23.19 1.97
CA VAL A 92 6.32 24.04 3.15
C VAL A 92 5.75 23.41 4.42
N GLU A 93 4.51 22.94 4.34
CA GLU A 93 3.84 22.27 5.46
C GLU A 93 4.52 20.93 5.79
N ALA A 94 4.96 20.16 4.78
CA ALA A 94 5.71 18.94 4.98
C ALA A 94 7.01 19.18 5.76
N ARG A 95 7.77 20.23 5.40
CA ARG A 95 8.99 20.63 6.12
C ARG A 95 8.69 21.03 7.55
N ARG A 96 7.63 21.82 7.77
CA ARG A 96 7.18 22.21 9.12
C ARG A 96 6.82 20.98 9.95
N GLN A 97 6.00 20.08 9.42
CA GLN A 97 5.63 18.84 10.11
C GLN A 97 6.84 17.97 10.43
N SER A 98 7.79 17.84 9.49
CA SER A 98 9.02 17.08 9.70
C SER A 98 9.89 17.71 10.80
N ALA A 99 10.02 19.04 10.83
CA ALA A 99 10.72 19.77 11.90
C ALA A 99 10.04 19.60 13.26
N ASP A 100 8.70 19.51 13.28
CA ASP A 100 7.90 19.20 14.47
C ASP A 100 7.98 17.71 14.89
N GLY A 101 8.80 16.90 14.22
CA GLY A 101 9.03 15.49 14.55
C GLY A 101 8.04 14.51 13.93
N ALA A 102 7.30 14.89 12.89
CA ALA A 102 6.45 13.96 12.16
C ALA A 102 7.28 12.84 11.52
N MET A 103 6.92 11.59 11.83
CA MET A 103 7.60 10.41 11.28
C MET A 103 7.24 10.14 9.81
N LEU A 104 6.10 10.68 9.35
CA LEU A 104 5.58 10.56 8.00
C LEU A 104 4.78 11.83 7.68
N THR A 105 5.01 12.41 6.51
CA THR A 105 4.27 13.57 6.01
C THR A 105 3.50 13.19 4.75
N ILE A 106 2.17 13.20 4.84
CA ILE A 106 1.25 12.88 3.75
C ILE A 106 0.51 14.15 3.38
N ALA A 107 0.41 14.45 2.08
CA ALA A 107 -0.41 15.57 1.64
C ALA A 107 -1.87 15.38 2.09
N PRO A 108 -2.59 16.47 2.44
CA PRO A 108 -3.98 16.37 2.89
C PRO A 108 -4.84 15.58 1.88
N PRO A 109 -5.64 14.59 2.31
CA PRO A 109 -6.46 13.78 1.40
C PRO A 109 -7.39 14.62 0.52
N ALA A 110 -7.88 15.76 1.03
CA ALA A 110 -8.70 16.69 0.27
C ALA A 110 -7.96 17.32 -0.93
N SER A 111 -6.65 17.57 -0.81
CA SER A 111 -5.82 18.09 -1.91
C SER A 111 -5.62 17.06 -3.02
N VAL A 112 -5.59 15.77 -2.66
CA VAL A 112 -5.59 14.68 -3.64
C VAL A 112 -6.99 14.52 -4.27
N ALA A 113 -8.05 14.58 -3.46
CA ALA A 113 -9.43 14.45 -3.94
C ALA A 113 -9.85 15.57 -4.90
N SER A 114 -9.29 16.77 -4.78
CA SER A 114 -9.55 17.87 -5.71
C SER A 114 -8.88 17.69 -7.08
N ARG A 115 -8.08 16.63 -7.25
CA ARG A 115 -7.42 16.24 -8.50
C ARG A 115 -7.83 14.81 -8.89
N PRO A 116 -9.02 14.61 -9.49
CA PRO A 116 -9.55 13.27 -9.77
C PRO A 116 -8.62 12.38 -10.61
N ALA A 117 -7.78 12.97 -11.48
CA ALA A 117 -6.80 12.24 -12.27
C ALA A 117 -5.83 11.40 -11.40
N ILE A 118 -5.47 11.87 -10.21
CA ILE A 118 -4.61 11.11 -9.29
C ILE A 118 -5.35 9.86 -8.81
N PHE A 119 -6.56 10.02 -8.28
CA PHE A 119 -7.31 8.89 -7.74
C PHE A 119 -7.72 7.87 -8.82
N ALA A 120 -8.19 8.36 -9.97
CA ALA A 120 -8.71 7.54 -11.06
C ALA A 120 -7.62 6.74 -11.80
N TRP A 121 -6.38 7.23 -11.83
CA TRP A 121 -5.26 6.50 -12.45
C TRP A 121 -5.07 5.12 -11.81
N GLY A 122 -5.14 5.03 -10.48
CA GLY A 122 -5.09 3.75 -9.75
C GLY A 122 -6.27 2.82 -10.01
N LEU A 123 -7.34 3.31 -10.65
CA LEU A 123 -8.49 2.49 -11.01
C LEU A 123 -8.49 2.10 -12.49
N HIS A 124 -7.41 2.35 -13.23
CA HIS A 124 -7.32 1.90 -14.62
C HIS A 124 -7.56 0.37 -14.70
N GLU A 125 -8.45 -0.07 -15.60
CA GLU A 125 -8.84 -1.49 -15.71
C GLU A 125 -7.63 -2.42 -15.82
N ARG A 126 -6.64 -2.04 -16.64
CA ARG A 126 -5.38 -2.76 -16.77
C ARG A 126 -4.58 -2.89 -15.47
N LEU A 127 -4.57 -1.89 -14.58
CA LEU A 127 -3.94 -2.02 -13.26
C LEU A 127 -4.73 -2.97 -12.37
N LEU A 128 -6.07 -2.88 -12.41
CA LEU A 128 -6.92 -3.83 -11.71
C LEU A 128 -6.68 -5.25 -12.22
N ASP A 129 -6.46 -5.44 -13.52
CA ASP A 129 -6.18 -6.75 -14.10
C ASP A 129 -4.85 -7.34 -13.60
N ILE A 130 -3.79 -6.54 -13.58
CA ILE A 130 -2.47 -6.94 -13.06
C ILE A 130 -2.58 -7.36 -11.59
N VAL A 131 -3.22 -6.53 -10.76
CA VAL A 131 -3.35 -6.80 -9.34
C VAL A 131 -4.27 -8.01 -9.10
N GLU A 132 -5.36 -8.14 -9.85
CA GLU A 132 -6.31 -9.25 -9.75
C GLU A 132 -5.64 -10.58 -10.10
N ALA A 133 -4.83 -10.61 -11.17
CA ALA A 133 -4.08 -11.79 -11.57
C ALA A 133 -3.01 -12.19 -10.54
N TYR A 134 -2.40 -11.22 -9.85
CA TYR A 134 -1.46 -11.49 -8.77
C TYR A 134 -2.16 -12.01 -7.50
N LEU A 135 -3.27 -11.37 -7.09
CA LEU A 135 -4.02 -11.75 -5.88
C LEU A 135 -4.85 -13.03 -6.06
N GLY A 136 -5.27 -13.35 -7.29
CA GLY A 136 -6.14 -14.48 -7.61
C GLY A 136 -7.59 -14.31 -7.16
N VAL A 137 -7.99 -13.09 -6.78
CA VAL A 137 -9.34 -12.75 -6.32
C VAL A 137 -9.68 -11.32 -6.75
N PRO A 138 -10.97 -10.96 -6.84
CA PRO A 138 -11.37 -9.60 -7.19
C PRO A 138 -10.69 -8.56 -6.30
N VAL A 139 -10.25 -7.47 -6.91
CA VAL A 139 -9.43 -6.44 -6.23
C VAL A 139 -10.31 -5.41 -5.52
N GLY A 140 -9.88 -5.01 -4.32
CA GLY A 140 -10.28 -3.78 -3.64
C GLY A 140 -9.16 -2.74 -3.73
N TYR A 141 -9.53 -1.49 -4.02
CA TYR A 141 -8.62 -0.35 -4.09
C TYR A 141 -8.86 0.57 -2.88
N ASP A 142 -7.83 0.78 -2.06
CA ASP A 142 -7.92 1.55 -0.80
C ASP A 142 -7.67 3.05 -0.99
N GLY A 143 -7.41 3.45 -2.24
CA GLY A 143 -7.08 4.81 -2.61
C GLY A 143 -5.57 5.04 -2.74
N VAL A 144 -5.20 6.30 -2.62
CA VAL A 144 -3.85 6.78 -2.90
C VAL A 144 -3.41 7.78 -1.84
N ASN A 145 -2.14 7.70 -1.47
CA ASN A 145 -1.46 8.69 -0.65
C ASN A 145 -0.37 9.38 -1.47
N LEU A 146 -0.22 10.70 -1.32
CA LEU A 146 0.99 11.41 -1.73
C LEU A 146 1.86 11.60 -0.50
N ILE A 147 2.96 10.84 -0.46
CA ILE A 147 3.94 10.91 0.62
C ILE A 147 5.03 11.89 0.20
N TYR A 148 5.21 12.92 1.02
CA TYR A 148 6.35 13.83 0.94
C TYR A 148 7.39 13.33 1.95
N THR A 149 8.65 13.22 1.55
CA THR A 149 9.77 12.80 2.41
C THR A 149 10.77 13.95 2.40
N VAL A 150 10.92 14.62 3.54
CA VAL A 150 11.84 15.73 3.69
C VAL A 150 13.27 15.20 3.92
N SER A 151 14.25 15.76 3.21
CA SER A 151 15.67 15.46 3.40
C SER A 151 16.18 15.90 4.77
N GLY A 152 17.14 15.18 5.33
CA GLY A 152 17.68 15.42 6.68
C GLY A 152 16.78 14.90 7.81
N GLY A 153 15.76 14.11 7.47
CA GLY A 153 14.84 13.50 8.45
C GLY A 153 15.43 12.26 9.14
N GLN A 154 14.96 11.97 10.36
CA GLN A 154 15.36 10.79 11.12
C GLN A 154 14.66 9.48 10.68
N GLU A 155 15.24 8.32 11.01
CA GLU A 155 14.66 7.00 10.79
C GLU A 155 13.49 6.70 11.75
N ALA A 156 12.28 6.92 11.25
CA ALA A 156 11.08 6.93 12.06
C ALA A 156 9.85 6.45 11.26
N GLY A 157 8.90 5.78 11.92
CA GLY A 157 7.63 5.35 11.32
C GLY A 157 7.83 4.42 10.13
N PRO A 158 7.27 4.72 8.94
CA PRO A 158 7.42 3.90 7.74
C PRO A 158 8.84 3.92 7.14
N ARG A 159 9.76 4.69 7.73
CA ARG A 159 11.20 4.61 7.43
C ARG A 159 11.90 3.48 8.16
N ARG A 160 11.22 2.82 9.11
CA ARG A 160 11.65 1.54 9.68
C ARG A 160 11.09 0.40 8.86
N TRP A 161 11.76 -0.74 8.88
CA TRP A 161 11.28 -1.94 8.23
C TRP A 161 9.94 -2.37 8.79
N HIS A 162 8.97 -2.57 7.92
CA HIS A 162 7.64 -3.02 8.31
C HIS A 162 6.97 -3.78 7.16
N ARG A 163 5.86 -4.44 7.50
CA ARG A 163 4.91 -4.97 6.52
C ARG A 163 3.62 -4.21 6.67
N ASP A 164 2.82 -4.20 5.62
CA ASP A 164 1.48 -3.65 5.58
C ASP A 164 0.46 -4.61 6.20
N TRP A 165 -0.62 -4.07 6.77
CA TRP A 165 -1.48 -4.79 7.72
C TRP A 165 -2.89 -5.06 7.19
N GLU A 166 -3.23 -4.51 6.04
CA GLU A 166 -4.57 -4.45 5.48
C GLU A 166 -5.13 -5.86 5.17
N ASP A 167 -4.29 -6.73 4.61
CA ASP A 167 -4.70 -8.07 4.17
C ASP A 167 -3.53 -9.09 4.20
N ARG A 168 -3.80 -10.29 3.69
CA ARG A 168 -2.81 -11.37 3.51
C ARG A 168 -1.75 -11.03 2.48
N ARG A 169 -2.17 -10.30 1.45
CA ARG A 169 -1.39 -9.79 0.33
C ARG A 169 -1.86 -8.37 0.08
N THR A 170 -0.92 -7.45 0.01
CA THR A 170 -1.19 -6.04 -0.27
C THR A 170 -0.23 -5.63 -1.36
N ILE A 171 -0.77 -5.16 -2.48
CA ILE A 171 0.03 -4.55 -3.54
C ILE A 171 0.01 -3.05 -3.36
N LYS A 172 1.18 -2.41 -3.37
CA LYS A 172 1.27 -0.99 -3.66
C LYS A 172 1.88 -0.75 -5.02
N ILE A 173 1.33 0.24 -5.71
CA ILE A 173 1.94 0.82 -6.91
C ILE A 173 2.45 2.19 -6.51
N GLY A 174 3.77 2.29 -6.39
CA GLY A 174 4.47 3.53 -6.09
C GLY A 174 4.90 4.25 -7.36
N ILE A 175 4.77 5.58 -7.39
CA ILE A 175 5.21 6.42 -8.51
C ILE A 175 5.99 7.60 -7.97
N TYR A 176 7.21 7.80 -8.46
CA TYR A 176 7.99 8.98 -8.10
C TYR A 176 7.54 10.22 -8.87
N CYS A 177 7.29 11.31 -8.14
CA CYS A 177 6.91 12.59 -8.71
C CYS A 177 8.14 13.45 -9.05
N ASN A 178 9.28 13.18 -8.44
CA ASN A 178 10.58 13.80 -8.72
C ASN A 178 11.66 12.71 -8.81
N ASP A 179 12.86 13.08 -9.26
CA ASP A 179 13.98 12.14 -9.36
C ASP A 179 14.41 11.66 -7.97
N VAL A 180 14.71 10.36 -7.86
CA VAL A 180 15.15 9.72 -6.62
C VAL A 180 16.43 8.94 -6.89
N ALA A 181 17.54 9.48 -6.42
CA ALA A 181 18.84 8.79 -6.42
C ALA A 181 19.10 8.10 -5.07
N ALA A 182 20.19 7.34 -4.99
CA ALA A 182 20.69 6.79 -3.73
C ALA A 182 20.86 7.91 -2.68
N GLY A 183 20.40 7.67 -1.45
CA GLY A 183 20.37 8.70 -0.40
C GLY A 183 19.27 9.77 -0.58
N GLY A 184 18.49 9.74 -1.66
CA GLY A 184 17.26 10.53 -1.88
C GLY A 184 16.02 9.91 -1.22
N GLY A 185 16.22 8.90 -0.38
CA GLY A 185 15.15 8.15 0.27
C GLY A 185 14.35 7.21 -0.65
N PRO A 186 14.99 6.37 -1.49
CA PRO A 186 14.29 5.38 -2.29
C PRO A 186 13.42 4.43 -1.46
N PHE A 187 12.38 3.88 -2.08
CA PHE A 187 11.65 2.75 -1.52
C PHE A 187 12.58 1.52 -1.51
N GLN A 188 12.62 0.81 -0.38
CA GLN A 188 13.40 -0.40 -0.20
C GLN A 188 12.49 -1.56 0.22
N LEU A 189 12.77 -2.75 -0.30
CA LEU A 189 12.07 -3.99 0.02
C LEU A 189 13.07 -5.14 0.15
N ILE A 190 12.86 -6.03 1.13
CA ILE A 190 13.66 -7.25 1.28
C ILE A 190 12.91 -8.39 0.58
N ARG A 191 13.52 -9.02 -0.45
CA ARG A 191 12.89 -10.11 -1.22
C ARG A 191 12.56 -11.33 -0.34
N ARG A 192 13.36 -11.56 0.70
CA ARG A 192 13.18 -12.68 1.63
C ARG A 192 11.89 -12.51 2.44
N ARG A 193 11.12 -13.59 2.54
CA ARG A 193 9.86 -13.64 3.30
C ARG A 193 10.11 -14.23 4.68
N ASP A 194 9.40 -13.70 5.67
CA ASP A 194 9.33 -14.30 7.01
C ASP A 194 8.35 -15.49 6.96
N PRO A 195 8.83 -16.75 7.13
CA PRO A 195 7.98 -17.93 7.01
C PRO A 195 6.96 -18.06 8.14
N THR A 196 7.11 -17.26 9.20
CA THR A 196 6.21 -17.26 10.36
C THR A 196 5.04 -16.29 10.24
N GLN A 197 4.94 -15.57 9.11
CA GLN A 197 3.87 -14.60 8.86
C GLN A 197 2.70 -15.23 8.11
N GLY A 198 1.51 -15.15 8.71
CA GLY A 198 0.25 -15.55 8.08
C GLY A 198 -0.05 -17.05 8.22
N GLY A 199 -1.09 -17.49 7.50
CA GLY A 199 -1.53 -18.89 7.50
C GLY A 199 -1.81 -19.42 8.92
N PRO A 200 -1.30 -20.61 9.30
CA PRO A 200 -1.55 -21.20 10.62
C PRO A 200 -0.91 -20.40 11.77
N HIS A 201 0.13 -19.61 11.49
CA HIS A 201 0.83 -18.78 12.48
C HIS A 201 0.07 -17.50 12.81
N GLY A 202 -0.94 -17.13 12.04
CA GLY A 202 -1.66 -15.86 12.19
C GLY A 202 -0.82 -14.67 11.72
N TYR A 203 -1.39 -13.46 11.83
CA TYR A 203 -0.80 -12.25 11.25
C TYR A 203 -0.29 -11.34 12.35
N HIS A 204 1.03 -11.10 12.35
CA HIS A 204 1.71 -10.33 13.38
C HIS A 204 2.47 -9.16 12.77
N TYR A 205 2.27 -8.00 13.36
CA TYR A 205 2.68 -6.74 12.79
C TYR A 205 3.50 -5.93 13.78
N SER A 206 4.71 -5.60 13.39
CA SER A 206 5.65 -4.80 14.16
C SER A 206 6.57 -4.03 13.22
N LEU A 207 7.10 -2.92 13.73
CA LEU A 207 8.29 -2.32 13.15
C LEU A 207 9.47 -3.22 13.51
N ALA A 208 10.27 -3.59 12.50
CA ALA A 208 11.43 -4.43 12.65
C ALA A 208 12.70 -3.60 12.72
N ASP A 209 13.57 -3.95 13.65
CA ASP A 209 14.96 -3.53 13.68
C ASP A 209 15.86 -4.64 13.11
N ASN A 210 17.17 -4.39 13.06
CA ASN A 210 18.13 -5.34 12.51
C ASN A 210 18.18 -6.66 13.27
N ASN A 211 17.93 -6.65 14.59
CA ASN A 211 17.92 -7.88 15.40
C ASN A 211 16.72 -8.75 15.02
N MET A 212 15.53 -8.16 14.96
CA MET A 212 14.31 -8.85 14.55
C MET A 212 14.42 -9.36 13.09
N LEU A 213 15.00 -8.57 12.18
CA LEU A 213 15.23 -9.03 10.81
C LEU A 213 16.23 -10.19 10.75
N THR A 214 17.33 -10.12 11.51
CA THR A 214 18.30 -11.21 11.61
C THR A 214 17.67 -12.49 12.14
N GLU A 215 16.85 -12.40 13.17
CA GLU A 215 16.13 -13.55 13.75
C GLU A 215 15.14 -14.16 12.73
N LYS A 216 14.37 -13.32 12.04
CA LYS A 216 13.28 -13.78 11.16
C LYS A 216 13.74 -14.19 9.77
N LEU A 217 14.76 -13.53 9.27
CA LEU A 217 15.20 -13.63 7.88
C LEU A 217 16.60 -14.25 7.77
N GLY A 218 17.42 -14.24 8.82
CA GLY A 218 18.83 -14.66 8.79
C GLY A 218 19.79 -13.47 8.71
N ALA A 219 21.04 -13.65 9.16
CA ALA A 219 22.02 -12.56 9.30
C ALA A 219 22.46 -11.92 7.95
N ASP A 220 22.27 -12.64 6.85
CA ASP A 220 22.63 -12.24 5.49
C ASP A 220 21.46 -11.58 4.73
N TYR A 221 20.33 -11.28 5.39
CA TYR A 221 19.13 -10.72 4.73
C TYR A 221 19.41 -9.45 3.92
N GLY A 222 20.48 -8.70 4.26
CA GLY A 222 20.89 -7.50 3.55
C GLY A 222 21.21 -7.73 2.07
N GLN A 223 21.60 -8.94 1.68
CA GLN A 223 21.84 -9.30 0.27
C GLN A 223 20.56 -9.31 -0.57
N ASP A 224 19.40 -9.43 0.08
CA ASP A 224 18.08 -9.48 -0.55
C ASP A 224 17.39 -8.11 -0.57
N ILE A 225 18.07 -7.04 -0.15
CA ILE A 225 17.52 -5.68 -0.22
C ILE A 225 17.50 -5.21 -1.67
N VAL A 226 16.32 -4.78 -2.13
CA VAL A 226 16.11 -4.05 -3.38
C VAL A 226 15.87 -2.60 -3.04
N SER A 227 16.66 -1.70 -3.62
CA SER A 227 16.45 -0.25 -3.55
C SER A 227 15.92 0.23 -4.89
N CYS A 228 14.92 1.11 -4.86
CA CYS A 228 14.27 1.63 -6.06
C CYS A 228 14.70 3.08 -6.31
N GLU A 229 15.78 3.27 -7.05
CA GLU A 229 16.15 4.57 -7.61
C GLU A 229 15.55 4.78 -9.01
N GLY A 230 15.45 6.04 -9.44
CA GLY A 230 15.13 6.39 -10.81
C GLY A 230 14.57 7.80 -10.97
N PRO A 231 14.41 8.26 -12.21
CA PRO A 231 13.85 9.58 -12.49
C PRO A 231 12.37 9.68 -12.09
N ALA A 232 11.83 10.88 -12.12
CA ALA A 232 10.39 11.08 -12.00
C ALA A 232 9.62 10.27 -13.05
N GLY A 233 8.50 9.68 -12.64
CA GLY A 233 7.76 8.72 -13.47
C GLY A 233 8.27 7.28 -13.39
N THR A 234 9.31 6.99 -12.59
CA THR A 234 9.59 5.62 -12.16
C THR A 234 8.39 5.06 -11.40
N VAL A 235 8.01 3.82 -11.74
CA VAL A 235 6.89 3.09 -11.15
C VAL A 235 7.41 1.78 -10.56
N PHE A 236 6.96 1.43 -9.37
CA PHE A 236 7.27 0.14 -8.76
C PHE A 236 6.01 -0.51 -8.21
N PHE A 237 5.81 -1.77 -8.55
CA PHE A 237 4.79 -2.63 -7.98
C PHE A 237 5.44 -3.42 -6.85
N CYS A 238 4.89 -3.39 -5.65
CA CYS A 238 5.46 -4.11 -4.50
C CYS A 238 4.40 -4.84 -3.67
N GLU A 239 4.72 -6.07 -3.27
CA GLU A 239 3.96 -6.86 -2.30
C GLU A 239 4.41 -6.51 -0.88
N THR A 240 3.64 -5.68 -0.19
CA THR A 240 4.01 -5.07 1.08
C THR A 240 3.52 -5.83 2.31
N ALA A 241 2.57 -6.76 2.17
CA ALA A 241 2.09 -7.56 3.31
C ALA A 241 3.02 -8.73 3.63
N LEU A 242 3.70 -9.28 2.61
CA LEU A 242 4.62 -10.42 2.77
C LEU A 242 6.08 -10.01 2.98
N HIS A 243 6.51 -8.87 2.42
CA HIS A 243 7.90 -8.44 2.43
C HIS A 243 8.10 -7.24 3.35
N PHE A 244 9.18 -7.29 4.14
CA PHE A 244 9.60 -6.11 4.88
C PHE A 244 10.05 -5.03 3.90
N HIS A 245 9.54 -3.82 4.10
CA HIS A 245 9.85 -2.67 3.28
C HIS A 245 9.96 -1.40 4.12
N ARG A 246 10.54 -0.36 3.54
CA ARG A 246 10.65 0.98 4.12
C ARG A 246 10.84 2.03 3.04
N GLY A 247 10.61 3.30 3.38
CA GLY A 247 11.29 4.39 2.67
C GLY A 247 12.63 4.66 3.34
N GLU A 248 13.74 4.56 2.62
CA GLU A 248 15.03 4.96 3.16
C GLU A 248 14.97 6.42 3.65
N PRO A 249 15.59 6.77 4.79
CA PRO A 249 15.72 8.16 5.19
C PRO A 249 16.41 8.99 4.09
N ALA A 250 15.77 10.08 3.68
CA ALA A 250 16.33 10.97 2.68
C ALA A 250 17.41 11.88 3.31
N VAL A 251 18.58 11.95 2.70
CA VAL A 251 19.74 12.71 3.21
C VAL A 251 19.96 13.98 2.39
N HIS A 252 19.93 13.90 1.05
CA HIS A 252 20.38 15.00 0.18
C HIS A 252 19.28 15.67 -0.64
N ALA A 253 18.11 15.04 -0.78
CA ALA A 253 17.00 15.57 -1.57
C ALA A 253 15.65 15.13 -1.02
N ASP A 254 14.64 15.98 -1.14
CA ASP A 254 13.27 15.61 -0.83
C ASP A 254 12.75 14.57 -1.84
N ARG A 255 11.82 13.71 -1.41
CA ARG A 255 11.10 12.77 -2.29
C ARG A 255 9.60 12.98 -2.19
N GLN A 256 8.96 13.11 -3.33
CA GLN A 256 7.51 13.10 -3.51
C GLN A 256 7.13 11.80 -4.23
N ALA A 257 6.24 11.01 -3.64
CA ALA A 257 5.81 9.75 -4.23
C ALA A 257 4.32 9.48 -3.98
N LEU A 258 3.63 9.01 -5.02
CA LEU A 258 2.29 8.43 -4.89
C LEU A 258 2.40 6.97 -4.47
N PHE A 259 1.45 6.51 -3.65
CA PHE A 259 1.27 5.11 -3.31
C PHE A 259 -0.19 4.74 -3.45
N HIS A 260 -0.52 4.02 -4.52
CA HIS A 260 -1.82 3.40 -4.73
C HIS A 260 -1.85 2.04 -4.01
N SER A 261 -2.88 1.81 -3.18
CA SER A 261 -2.96 0.60 -2.34
C SER A 261 -4.08 -0.34 -2.79
N TYR A 262 -3.76 -1.63 -2.89
CA TYR A 262 -4.68 -2.67 -3.33
C TYR A 262 -4.57 -3.93 -2.47
N PHE A 263 -5.68 -4.64 -2.33
CA PHE A 263 -5.79 -5.92 -1.62
C PHE A 263 -7.01 -6.71 -2.11
N ALA A 264 -7.33 -7.86 -1.52
CA ALA A 264 -8.55 -8.59 -1.89
C ALA A 264 -9.79 -7.76 -1.57
N ARG A 265 -10.81 -7.74 -2.44
CA ARG A 265 -12.05 -6.96 -2.25
C ARG A 265 -12.74 -7.25 -0.91
N ILE A 266 -12.55 -8.45 -0.38
CA ILE A 266 -12.89 -8.81 0.99
C ILE A 266 -11.57 -9.08 1.73
N PRO A 267 -10.93 -8.03 2.29
CA PRO A 267 -9.65 -8.19 2.96
C PRO A 267 -9.85 -8.87 4.31
N ARG A 268 -8.77 -9.45 4.82
CA ARG A 268 -8.74 -10.09 6.13
C ARG A 268 -8.91 -9.08 7.27
N HIS A 269 -8.29 -7.90 7.17
CA HIS A 269 -8.28 -6.88 8.22
C HIS A 269 -8.91 -5.56 7.72
N PRO A 270 -10.21 -5.54 7.41
CA PRO A 270 -10.90 -4.34 6.90
C PRO A 270 -10.91 -3.16 7.89
N PHE A 271 -10.59 -3.42 9.15
CA PHE A 271 -10.41 -2.41 10.21
C PHE A 271 -8.97 -1.84 10.25
N LEU A 272 -8.05 -2.33 9.43
CA LEU A 272 -6.71 -1.76 9.22
C LEU A 272 -6.56 -1.11 7.82
N CYS A 273 -7.63 -1.09 7.02
CA CYS A 273 -7.71 -0.45 5.70
C CYS A 273 -8.17 1.02 5.81
N GLU A 274 -8.61 1.61 4.68
CA GLU A 274 -9.04 3.01 4.54
C GLU A 274 -7.91 4.01 4.86
N ARG A 275 -6.69 3.71 4.36
CA ARG A 275 -5.43 4.40 4.72
C ARG A 275 -5.15 5.66 3.92
N SER A 276 -5.90 5.91 2.85
CA SER A 276 -5.79 7.13 2.05
C SER A 276 -6.29 8.38 2.79
N GLY A 277 -7.01 8.22 3.90
CA GLY A 277 -7.64 9.31 4.64
C GLY A 277 -8.81 9.98 3.89
N LEU A 278 -9.15 9.50 2.69
CA LEU A 278 -10.32 9.95 1.95
C LEU A 278 -11.60 9.44 2.63
N SER A 279 -12.60 10.31 2.76
CA SER A 279 -13.91 9.89 3.22
C SER A 279 -14.62 9.04 2.17
N ARG A 280 -15.49 8.13 2.62
CA ARG A 280 -16.32 7.30 1.73
C ARG A 280 -17.18 8.13 0.77
N ARG A 281 -17.60 9.34 1.18
CA ARG A 281 -18.32 10.28 0.30
C ARG A 281 -17.40 10.82 -0.79
N GLN A 282 -16.18 11.23 -0.45
CA GLN A 282 -15.19 11.65 -1.45
C GLN A 282 -14.90 10.53 -2.44
N ILE A 283 -14.67 9.30 -1.96
CA ILE A 283 -14.46 8.14 -2.83
C ILE A 283 -15.67 7.93 -3.75
N SER A 284 -16.89 7.95 -3.21
CA SER A 284 -18.11 7.76 -4.01
C SER A 284 -18.27 8.81 -5.11
N ASN A 285 -17.89 10.07 -4.85
CA ASN A 285 -17.91 11.14 -5.85
C ASN A 285 -16.81 10.95 -6.91
N LEU A 286 -15.60 10.57 -6.48
CA LEU A 286 -14.45 10.35 -7.37
C LEU A 286 -14.67 9.21 -8.37
N VAL A 287 -15.55 8.27 -8.04
CA VAL A 287 -15.85 7.11 -8.90
C VAL A 287 -17.20 7.18 -9.59
N GLU A 288 -17.93 8.29 -9.48
CA GLU A 288 -19.30 8.40 -10.00
C GLU A 288 -19.39 8.12 -11.49
N THR A 289 -18.41 8.61 -12.26
CA THR A 289 -18.33 8.46 -13.72
C THR A 289 -17.58 7.20 -14.17
N LEU A 290 -17.03 6.42 -13.24
CA LEU A 290 -16.28 5.22 -13.54
C LEU A 290 -17.21 4.02 -13.76
N ASN A 291 -16.70 2.98 -14.41
CA ASN A 291 -17.48 1.79 -14.70
C ASN A 291 -17.82 0.99 -13.42
N LEU A 292 -18.71 -0.01 -13.53
CA LEU A 292 -19.17 -0.80 -12.38
C LEU A 292 -18.04 -1.54 -11.65
N ARG A 293 -17.04 -2.07 -12.35
CA ARG A 293 -15.92 -2.80 -11.75
C ARG A 293 -15.01 -1.85 -10.96
N GLN A 294 -14.65 -0.70 -11.53
CA GLN A 294 -13.85 0.34 -10.88
C GLN A 294 -14.56 0.84 -9.61
N ARG A 295 -15.86 1.12 -9.72
CA ARG A 295 -16.70 1.53 -8.57
C ARG A 295 -16.74 0.48 -7.49
N ALA A 296 -16.95 -0.80 -7.85
CA ALA A 296 -16.95 -1.90 -6.89
C ALA A 296 -15.59 -2.08 -6.21
N SER A 297 -14.49 -1.91 -6.96
CA SER A 297 -13.14 -1.97 -6.39
C SER A 297 -12.87 -0.84 -5.40
N ALA A 298 -13.19 0.40 -5.74
CA ALA A 298 -12.99 1.55 -4.85
C ALA A 298 -13.96 1.56 -3.65
N CYS A 299 -15.18 1.06 -3.83
CA CYS A 299 -16.19 0.96 -2.79
C CYS A 299 -16.22 -0.43 -2.12
N TRP A 300 -15.11 -1.17 -2.15
CA TRP A 300 -14.99 -2.55 -1.67
C TRP A 300 -15.61 -2.80 -0.29
N ARG A 301 -15.57 -1.79 0.59
CA ARG A 301 -16.16 -1.88 1.94
C ARG A 301 -17.67 -2.19 1.92
N ARG A 302 -18.38 -1.85 0.85
CA ARG A 302 -19.82 -2.16 0.69
C ARG A 302 -20.09 -3.66 0.65
N ASP A 303 -19.12 -4.45 0.20
CA ASP A 303 -19.21 -5.91 0.07
C ASP A 303 -18.95 -6.66 1.38
N LEU A 304 -18.54 -5.94 2.44
CA LEU A 304 -18.30 -6.55 3.74
C LEU A 304 -19.60 -6.85 4.50
N PRO A 305 -19.61 -7.92 5.32
CA PRO A 305 -20.71 -8.17 6.26
C PRO A 305 -20.96 -6.97 7.17
N TRP A 306 -22.24 -6.70 7.47
CA TRP A 306 -22.63 -5.51 8.21
C TRP A 306 -21.94 -5.37 9.57
N LEU A 307 -21.79 -6.48 10.31
CA LEU A 307 -21.09 -6.54 11.61
C LEU A 307 -19.63 -6.08 11.50
N VAL A 308 -18.94 -6.47 10.42
CA VAL A 308 -17.53 -6.11 10.20
C VAL A 308 -17.41 -4.62 9.88
N ARG A 309 -18.39 -4.05 9.17
CA ARG A 309 -18.41 -2.61 8.84
C ARG A 309 -18.59 -1.72 10.06
N LEU A 310 -19.14 -2.23 11.17
CA LEU A 310 -19.28 -1.52 12.44
C LEU A 310 -17.96 -1.36 13.20
N ILE A 311 -16.95 -2.18 12.91
CA ILE A 311 -15.63 -2.03 13.50
C ILE A 311 -14.98 -0.78 12.87
N PRO A 312 -14.67 0.26 13.67
CA PRO A 312 -14.06 1.47 13.15
C PRO A 312 -12.64 1.16 12.63
N PRO A 313 -12.21 1.77 11.52
CA PRO A 313 -10.83 1.62 11.04
C PRO A 313 -9.84 2.24 12.04
N ALA A 314 -8.68 1.61 12.20
CA ALA A 314 -7.59 2.11 13.00
C ALA A 314 -7.02 3.41 12.40
N ARG A 315 -6.72 4.38 13.26
CA ARG A 315 -6.03 5.62 12.86
C ARG A 315 -4.54 5.43 13.15
N ILE A 316 -3.83 4.76 12.24
CA ILE A 316 -2.38 4.57 12.38
C ILE A 316 -1.69 5.84 11.90
#